data_AF-A0A1X4HSF9-F1
#
_entry.id   AF-A0A1X4HSF9-F1
#
_cell.length_a   1.000
_cell.length_b   1.000
_cell.length_c   1.000
_cell.angle_alpha   90.00
_cell.angle_beta   90.00
_cell.angle_gamma   90.00
#
_symmetry.space_group_name_H-M   'P 1'
#
loop_
_entity.id
_entity.type
_entity.pdbx_description
1 polymer ?
#
loop_
_entity_poly.entity_id
_entity_poly.type
_entity_poly.pdbx_seq_one_letter_code
_entity_poly.pdbx_strand_id
1 'polypeptide(L)'
;MRGSIDGLGTSAPIGATLPAIFADDDLAQRFVAGLDEVLAPFLVVLDNLDSYFDPALAPLDFTRWLADWVGAETDGIETDGIGAGGAPADGLTGEQRLRAAVAAATYLHRVRGTRRGLSEAVRLVFGATPRITESGAAEWHARPLGPV
;
A
#
# COMPACT_ATOMS: atom_id res chain seq x y z
N MET A 1 -0.68 11.89 5.92
CA MET A 1 -0.89 11.85 7.39
C MET A 1 -2.39 11.83 7.62
N ARG A 2 -2.91 10.93 8.45
CA ARG A 2 -4.35 10.92 8.77
C ARG A 2 -4.65 12.15 9.66
N GLY A 3 -5.67 12.91 9.30
CA GLY A 3 -6.04 14.15 9.99
C GLY A 3 -7.02 13.90 11.15
N SER A 4 -7.40 14.98 11.83
CA SER A 4 -8.48 14.96 12.83
C SER A 4 -9.81 14.56 12.18
N ILE A 5 -10.62 13.82 12.93
CA ILE A 5 -11.96 13.42 12.53
C ILE A 5 -12.91 13.93 13.62
N ASP A 6 -13.90 14.72 13.23
CA ASP A 6 -14.84 15.31 14.17
C ASP A 6 -15.59 14.24 14.96
N GLY A 7 -15.57 14.36 16.28
CA GLY A 7 -16.24 13.41 17.19
C GLY A 7 -15.55 12.05 17.33
N LEU A 8 -14.32 11.88 16.83
CA LEU A 8 -13.57 10.65 17.01
C LEU A 8 -13.11 10.52 18.46
N GLY A 9 -13.63 9.50 19.16
CA GLY A 9 -13.19 9.16 20.50
C GLY A 9 -11.81 8.49 20.51
N THR A 10 -11.02 8.78 21.53
CA THR A 10 -9.77 8.06 21.83
C THR A 10 -10.07 6.67 22.42
N SER A 11 -9.27 5.66 22.06
CA SER A 11 -9.32 4.34 22.70
C SER A 11 -8.63 4.32 24.08
N ALA A 12 -7.87 5.36 24.42
CA ALA A 12 -7.14 5.50 25.67
C ALA A 12 -7.34 6.91 26.28
N PRO A 13 -8.50 7.19 26.91
CA PRO A 13 -8.81 8.51 27.47
C PRO A 13 -7.90 8.87 28.64
N ILE A 14 -7.22 10.01 28.55
CA ILE A 14 -6.26 10.46 29.58
C ILE A 14 -6.97 10.79 30.89
N GLY A 15 -8.16 11.39 30.84
CA GLY A 15 -8.90 11.85 32.03
C GLY A 15 -9.13 10.76 33.08
N ALA A 16 -9.34 9.51 32.65
CA ALA A 16 -9.53 8.36 33.53
C ALA A 16 -8.24 7.84 34.18
N THR A 17 -7.08 8.29 33.70
CA THR A 17 -5.74 7.89 34.19
C THR A 17 -5.09 8.95 35.08
N LEU A 18 -5.76 10.09 35.27
CA LEU A 18 -5.24 11.17 36.09
C LEU A 18 -5.13 10.76 37.57
N PRO A 19 -4.07 11.21 38.28
CA PRO A 19 -4.00 11.07 39.72
C PRO A 19 -5.22 11.69 40.42
N ALA A 20 -5.61 11.14 41.57
CA ALA A 20 -6.83 11.55 42.29
C ALA A 20 -6.94 13.06 42.56
N ILE A 21 -5.80 13.76 42.76
CA ILE A 21 -5.78 15.22 42.97
C ILE A 21 -6.28 16.03 41.77
N PHE A 22 -6.26 15.45 40.56
CA PHE A 22 -6.72 16.08 39.31
C PHE A 22 -7.98 15.43 38.74
N ALA A 23 -8.41 14.28 39.28
CA ALA A 23 -9.50 13.50 38.72
C ALA A 23 -10.84 14.26 38.74
N ASP A 24 -11.11 15.02 39.80
CA ASP A 24 -12.35 15.80 39.96
C ASP A 24 -12.21 17.27 39.51
N ASP A 25 -11.07 17.68 38.97
CA ASP A 25 -10.83 19.05 38.53
C ASP A 25 -11.35 19.29 37.10
N ASP A 26 -12.34 20.18 36.94
CA ASP A 26 -12.99 20.48 35.65
C ASP A 26 -12.00 20.99 34.60
N LEU A 27 -11.06 21.85 35.00
CA LEU A 27 -10.08 22.41 34.08
C LEU A 27 -9.11 21.33 33.59
N ALA A 28 -8.62 20.49 34.50
CA ALA A 28 -7.74 19.38 34.18
C ALA A 28 -8.42 18.40 33.21
N GLN A 29 -9.68 18.02 33.49
CA GLN A 29 -10.46 17.12 32.63
C GLN A 29 -10.65 17.71 31.23
N ARG A 30 -11.06 18.97 31.13
CA ARG A 30 -11.26 19.64 29.82
C ARG A 30 -9.95 19.85 29.06
N PHE A 31 -8.86 20.11 29.77
CA PHE A 31 -7.55 20.25 29.15
C PHE A 31 -7.09 18.93 28.52
N VAL A 32 -7.17 17.81 29.25
CA VAL A 32 -6.75 16.52 28.71
C VAL A 32 -7.72 15.97 27.68
N ALA A 33 -9.02 16.32 27.74
CA ALA A 33 -9.97 15.99 26.69
C ALA A 33 -9.57 16.61 25.33
N GLY A 34 -9.03 17.83 25.32
CA GLY A 34 -8.48 18.42 24.10
C GLY A 34 -7.24 17.68 23.57
N LEU A 35 -6.42 17.09 24.45
CA LEU A 35 -5.31 16.23 24.04
C LEU A 35 -5.82 14.90 23.48
N ASP A 36 -6.88 14.33 24.06
CA ASP A 36 -7.52 13.11 23.58
C ASP A 36 -8.04 13.29 22.14
N GLU A 37 -8.62 14.44 21.79
CA GLU A 37 -9.03 14.77 20.41
C GLU A 37 -7.84 14.78 19.43
N VAL A 38 -6.70 15.31 19.85
CA VAL A 38 -5.48 15.37 19.02
C VAL A 38 -4.86 13.98 18.86
N LEU A 39 -4.90 13.15 19.90
CA LEU A 39 -4.28 11.82 19.91
C LEU A 39 -5.16 10.74 19.26
N ALA A 40 -6.48 10.91 19.25
CA ALA A 40 -7.40 9.89 18.76
C ALA A 40 -7.08 9.36 17.35
N PRO A 41 -6.76 10.20 16.34
CA PRO A 41 -6.39 9.69 15.01
C PRO A 41 -5.14 8.82 15.00
N PHE A 42 -4.15 9.09 15.88
CA PHE A 42 -2.94 8.28 15.98
C PHE A 42 -3.25 6.90 16.56
N LEU A 43 -4.04 6.86 17.63
CA LEU A 43 -4.43 5.61 18.27
C LEU A 43 -5.27 4.75 17.33
N VAL A 44 -6.20 5.33 16.57
CA VAL A 44 -6.93 4.59 15.53
C VAL A 44 -6.01 3.97 14.49
N VAL A 45 -4.98 4.69 14.04
CA VAL A 45 -4.00 4.13 13.10
C VAL A 45 -3.22 2.98 13.73
N LEU A 46 -2.81 3.12 14.99
CA LEU A 46 -2.05 2.07 15.69
C LEU A 46 -2.90 0.83 15.97
N ASP A 47 -4.15 1.03 16.40
CA ASP A 47 -5.10 -0.04 16.68
C ASP A 47 -5.51 -0.83 15.41
N ASN A 48 -5.31 -0.24 14.23
CA ASN A 48 -5.59 -0.83 12.92
C ASN A 48 -4.33 -0.91 12.03
N LEU A 49 -3.15 -1.00 12.63
CA LEU A 49 -1.88 -0.95 11.90
C LEU A 49 -1.72 -2.11 10.91
N ASP A 50 -2.27 -3.28 11.22
CA ASP A 50 -2.29 -4.45 10.34
C ASP A 50 -3.01 -4.17 9.02
N SER A 51 -4.12 -3.42 9.06
CA SER A 51 -4.90 -3.04 7.87
C SER A 51 -4.11 -2.15 6.91
N TYR A 52 -3.08 -1.45 7.40
CA TYR A 52 -2.19 -0.67 6.54
C TYR A 52 -1.27 -1.56 5.70
N PHE A 53 -1.02 -2.80 6.11
CA PHE A 53 -0.19 -3.77 5.37
C PHE A 53 -1.01 -4.72 4.48
N ASP A 54 -2.34 -4.64 4.51
CA ASP A 54 -3.22 -5.34 3.57
C ASP A 54 -3.55 -4.42 2.39
N PRO A 55 -3.09 -4.70 1.16
CA PRO A 55 -3.39 -3.88 -0.02
C PRO A 55 -4.88 -3.76 -0.34
N ALA A 56 -5.75 -4.62 0.19
CA ALA A 56 -7.20 -4.51 0.02
C ALA A 56 -7.83 -3.44 0.95
N LEU A 57 -7.21 -3.18 2.11
CA LEU A 57 -7.74 -2.31 3.16
C LEU A 57 -6.95 -1.01 3.30
N ALA A 58 -5.66 -1.04 2.96
CA ALA A 58 -4.77 0.09 3.11
C ALA A 58 -5.30 1.31 2.36
N PRO A 59 -5.19 2.52 2.93
CA PRO A 59 -5.58 3.72 2.21
C PRO A 59 -4.64 3.95 1.01
N LEU A 60 -5.17 4.54 -0.06
CA LEU A 60 -4.49 4.58 -1.36
C LEU A 60 -3.10 5.24 -1.34
N ASP A 61 -2.93 6.30 -0.56
CA ASP A 61 -1.64 6.98 -0.38
C ASP A 61 -0.58 6.05 0.22
N PHE A 62 -0.98 5.24 1.22
CA PHE A 62 -0.12 4.28 1.87
C PHE A 62 0.16 3.08 0.96
N THR A 63 -0.81 2.62 0.17
CA THR A 63 -0.60 1.57 -0.84
C THR A 63 0.44 1.97 -1.88
N ARG A 64 0.46 3.24 -2.31
CA ARG A 64 1.51 3.77 -3.20
C ARG A 64 2.89 3.71 -2.53
N TRP A 65 2.99 4.13 -1.28
CA TRP A 65 4.25 4.02 -0.53
C TRP A 65 4.69 2.56 -0.31
N LEU A 66 3.74 1.66 -0.03
CA LEU A 66 4.02 0.22 0.10
C LEU A 66 4.53 -0.37 -1.21
N ALA A 67 4.03 0.08 -2.37
CA ALA A 67 4.50 -0.37 -3.66
C ALA A 67 6.02 -0.18 -3.82
N ASP A 68 6.53 0.98 -3.43
CA ASP A 68 7.97 1.27 -3.43
C ASP A 68 8.72 0.34 -2.45
N TRP A 69 8.16 0.11 -1.27
CA TRP A 69 8.78 -0.71 -0.23
C TRP A 69 8.89 -2.19 -0.63
N VAL A 70 7.86 -2.75 -1.26
CA VAL A 70 7.85 -4.14 -1.73
C VAL A 70 8.45 -4.30 -3.14
N GLY A 71 8.83 -3.20 -3.80
CA GLY A 71 9.33 -3.18 -5.17
C GLY A 71 8.31 -3.69 -6.19
N ALA A 72 7.02 -3.31 -6.03
CA ALA A 72 5.98 -3.66 -6.98
C ALA A 72 6.23 -2.97 -8.35
N GLU A 73 5.99 -3.67 -9.45
CA GLU A 73 6.03 -3.07 -10.78
C GLU A 73 4.75 -2.26 -11.00
N THR A 74 4.82 -0.94 -10.80
CA THR A 74 3.67 -0.02 -10.91
C THR A 74 3.84 1.06 -11.97
N ASP A 75 4.99 1.12 -12.64
CA ASP A 75 5.27 2.08 -13.70
C ASP A 75 4.29 1.93 -14.86
N GLY A 76 3.44 2.93 -15.09
CA GLY A 76 2.37 2.87 -16.09
C GLY A 76 0.98 2.57 -15.52
N ILE A 77 0.86 2.34 -14.20
CA ILE A 77 -0.44 2.33 -13.52
C ILE A 77 -0.86 3.76 -13.22
N GLU A 78 -1.79 4.28 -14.01
CA GLU A 78 -2.36 5.61 -13.85
C GLU A 78 -3.58 5.57 -12.94
N THR A 79 -3.48 6.12 -11.73
CA THR A 79 -4.58 6.12 -10.74
C THR A 79 -5.53 7.30 -10.87
N ASP A 80 -5.09 8.40 -11.47
CA ASP A 80 -5.81 9.68 -11.43
C ASP A 80 -6.65 9.91 -12.69
N GLY A 81 -6.65 8.97 -13.64
CA GLY A 81 -7.47 8.98 -14.85
C GLY A 81 -7.03 9.96 -15.95
N ILE A 82 -5.89 10.63 -15.79
CA ILE A 82 -5.36 11.65 -16.71
C ILE A 82 -4.03 11.20 -17.32
N GLY A 83 -4.03 10.10 -18.08
CA GLY A 83 -2.78 9.70 -18.73
C GLY A 83 -2.94 9.15 -20.13
N ALA A 84 -1.78 8.90 -20.73
CA ALA A 84 -1.59 8.81 -22.18
C ALA A 84 -1.98 7.44 -22.75
N GLY A 85 -2.21 6.46 -21.89
CA GLY A 85 -2.71 5.13 -22.25
C GLY A 85 -4.24 5.13 -22.24
N GLY A 86 -4.86 4.74 -23.34
CA GLY A 86 -6.31 4.53 -23.38
C GLY A 86 -6.80 3.55 -22.29
N ALA A 87 -8.12 3.47 -22.10
CA ALA A 87 -8.72 2.64 -21.06
C ALA A 87 -8.15 1.19 -21.10
N PRO A 88 -7.72 0.64 -19.94
CA PRO A 88 -7.14 -0.70 -19.88
C PRO A 88 -8.16 -1.75 -20.32
N ALA A 89 -7.67 -2.80 -20.98
CA ALA A 89 -8.53 -3.82 -21.60
C ALA A 89 -9.24 -4.72 -20.58
N ASP A 90 -8.75 -4.79 -19.34
CA ASP A 90 -9.34 -5.57 -18.25
C ASP A 90 -10.48 -4.85 -17.51
N GLY A 91 -10.74 -3.57 -17.83
CA GLY A 91 -11.79 -2.77 -17.22
C GLY A 91 -11.53 -2.39 -15.75
N LEU A 92 -10.34 -2.69 -15.21
CA LEU A 92 -9.97 -2.34 -13.84
C LEU A 92 -9.50 -0.88 -13.76
N THR A 93 -9.84 -0.21 -12.65
CA THR A 93 -9.30 1.12 -12.37
C THR A 93 -7.80 1.04 -12.07
N GLY A 94 -7.10 2.17 -12.20
CA GLY A 94 -5.69 2.25 -11.80
C GLY A 94 -5.47 1.91 -10.33
N GLU A 95 -6.39 2.32 -9.44
CA GLU A 95 -6.34 1.94 -8.02
C GLU A 95 -6.43 0.42 -7.83
N GLN A 96 -7.37 -0.24 -8.52
CA GLN A 96 -7.52 -1.70 -8.41
C GLN A 96 -6.26 -2.43 -8.89
N ARG A 97 -5.67 -1.97 -10.00
CA ARG A 97 -4.43 -2.52 -10.54
C ARG A 97 -3.23 -2.27 -9.63
N LEU A 98 -3.12 -1.08 -9.03
CA LEU A 98 -2.10 -0.76 -8.02
C LEU A 98 -2.20 -1.73 -6.84
N ARG A 99 -3.39 -1.89 -6.23
CA ARG A 99 -3.60 -2.80 -5.11
C ARG A 99 -3.23 -4.24 -5.48
N ALA A 100 -3.62 -4.69 -6.67
CA ALA A 100 -3.28 -6.01 -7.18
C ALA A 100 -1.77 -6.19 -7.41
N ALA A 101 -1.07 -5.17 -7.93
CA ALA A 101 0.37 -5.19 -8.13
C ALA A 101 1.14 -5.30 -6.80
N VAL A 102 0.75 -4.51 -5.79
CA VAL A 102 1.34 -4.59 -4.44
C VAL A 102 1.10 -5.96 -3.82
N ALA A 103 -0.13 -6.48 -3.89
CA ALA A 103 -0.46 -7.81 -3.37
C ALA A 103 0.32 -8.94 -4.07
N ALA A 104 0.61 -8.79 -5.36
CA ALA A 104 1.33 -9.80 -6.15
C ALA A 104 2.85 -9.68 -6.07
N ALA A 105 3.41 -8.56 -5.57
CA ALA A 105 4.82 -8.22 -5.69
C ALA A 105 5.77 -9.34 -5.23
N THR A 106 5.59 -9.84 -4.00
CA THR A 106 6.45 -10.90 -3.44
C THR A 106 6.39 -12.20 -4.26
N TYR A 107 5.20 -12.56 -4.74
CA TYR A 107 5.03 -13.72 -5.60
C TYR A 107 5.73 -13.50 -6.95
N LEU A 108 5.59 -12.33 -7.56
CA LEU A 108 6.20 -12.00 -8.84
C LEU A 108 7.73 -11.95 -8.77
N HIS A 109 8.29 -11.48 -7.66
CA HIS A 109 9.74 -11.54 -7.43
C HIS A 109 10.29 -12.96 -7.50
N ARG A 110 9.55 -13.94 -6.96
CA ARG A 110 9.95 -15.35 -6.99
C ARG A 110 9.92 -15.97 -8.38
N VAL A 111 9.02 -15.52 -9.25
CA VAL A 111 8.85 -16.06 -10.61
C VAL A 111 9.35 -15.11 -11.69
N ARG A 112 10.13 -14.09 -11.30
CA ARG A 112 10.68 -13.09 -12.21
C ARG A 112 11.57 -13.77 -13.27
N GLY A 113 11.51 -13.27 -14.50
CA GLY A 113 12.23 -13.85 -15.64
C GLY A 113 11.58 -15.10 -16.24
N THR A 114 10.48 -15.60 -15.68
CA THR A 114 9.68 -16.65 -16.32
C THR A 114 8.61 -16.05 -17.24
N ARG A 115 8.16 -16.83 -18.24
CA ARG A 115 7.01 -16.45 -19.09
C ARG A 115 5.78 -16.08 -18.25
N ARG A 116 5.52 -16.84 -17.17
CA ARG A 116 4.40 -16.58 -16.26
C ARG A 116 4.57 -15.26 -15.52
N GLY A 117 5.75 -15.02 -14.93
CA GLY A 117 6.05 -13.77 -14.22
C GLY A 117 5.90 -12.54 -15.12
N LEU A 118 6.49 -12.60 -16.33
CA LEU A 118 6.40 -11.51 -17.30
C LEU A 118 4.97 -11.27 -17.78
N SER A 119 4.20 -12.35 -18.01
CA SER A 119 2.80 -12.23 -18.43
C SER A 119 1.94 -11.55 -17.37
N GLU A 120 2.12 -11.91 -16.09
CA GLU A 120 1.36 -11.32 -14.99
C GLU A 120 1.77 -9.87 -14.72
N ALA A 121 3.06 -9.55 -14.75
CA ALA A 121 3.56 -8.18 -14.63
C ALA A 121 2.93 -7.23 -15.65
N VAL A 122 2.96 -7.60 -16.93
CA VAL A 122 2.35 -6.80 -18.00
C VAL A 122 0.84 -6.67 -17.82
N ARG A 123 0.16 -7.75 -17.41
CA ARG A 123 -1.28 -7.71 -17.16
C ARG A 123 -1.63 -6.74 -16.02
N LEU A 124 -0.88 -6.76 -14.92
CA LEU A 124 -1.13 -5.88 -13.78
C LEU A 124 -0.88 -4.41 -14.12
N VAL A 125 0.19 -4.11 -14.86
CA VAL A 125 0.54 -2.73 -15.22
C VAL A 125 -0.36 -2.17 -16.32
N PHE A 126 -0.62 -2.94 -17.37
CA PHE A 126 -1.26 -2.44 -18.60
C PHE A 126 -2.70 -2.95 -18.81
N GLY A 127 -3.16 -3.87 -17.97
CA GLY A 127 -4.49 -4.49 -18.12
C GLY A 127 -4.62 -5.39 -19.36
N ALA A 128 -3.50 -5.78 -19.97
CA ALA A 128 -3.47 -6.54 -21.21
C ALA A 128 -2.66 -7.83 -21.07
N THR A 129 -3.12 -8.92 -21.70
CA THR A 129 -2.36 -10.18 -21.72
C THR A 129 -1.32 -10.12 -22.86
N PRO A 130 -0.01 -10.22 -22.58
CA PRO A 130 1.00 -10.13 -23.62
C PRO A 130 1.14 -11.45 -24.39
N ARG A 131 1.48 -11.32 -25.66
CA ARG A 131 2.03 -12.44 -26.44
C ARG A 131 3.55 -12.44 -26.30
N ILE A 132 4.08 -13.47 -25.64
CA ILE A 132 5.52 -13.63 -25.40
C ILE A 132 6.10 -14.67 -26.36
N THR A 133 7.10 -14.25 -27.14
CA THR A 133 7.89 -15.10 -28.05
C THR A 133 9.36 -14.93 -27.73
N GLU A 134 10.06 -16.04 -27.49
CA GLU A 134 11.50 -16.11 -27.21
C GLU A 134 12.10 -17.14 -28.17
N SER A 135 13.24 -16.82 -28.80
CA SER A 135 13.88 -17.70 -29.78
C SER A 135 14.64 -18.86 -29.09
N GLY A 136 14.89 -18.76 -27.78
CA GLY A 136 15.52 -19.80 -26.98
C GLY A 136 17.05 -19.85 -27.10
N ALA A 137 17.65 -18.88 -27.79
CA ALA A 137 19.09 -18.83 -28.03
C ALA A 137 19.92 -18.25 -26.86
N ALA A 138 19.30 -18.02 -25.70
CA ALA A 138 19.98 -17.54 -24.50
C ALA A 138 20.37 -18.71 -23.60
N GLU A 139 21.61 -19.20 -23.74
CA GLU A 139 22.25 -20.04 -22.73
C GLU A 139 22.81 -19.16 -21.59
N TRP A 140 22.39 -19.42 -20.36
CA TRP A 140 23.05 -18.83 -19.20
C TRP A 140 24.32 -19.60 -18.89
N HIS A 141 25.43 -18.88 -18.72
CA HIS A 141 26.69 -19.44 -18.27
C HIS A 141 27.17 -18.69 -17.03
N ALA A 142 27.61 -19.41 -16.00
CA ALA A 142 28.15 -18.81 -14.77
C ALA A 142 29.46 -18.03 -14.99
N ARG A 143 30.07 -18.17 -16.19
CA ARG A 143 31.28 -17.47 -16.59
C ARG A 143 30.91 -16.21 -17.38
N PRO A 144 31.45 -15.02 -17.04
CA PRO A 144 31.36 -13.87 -17.93
C PRO A 144 31.85 -14.28 -19.33
N LEU A 145 31.05 -14.02 -20.37
CA LEU A 145 31.30 -14.30 -21.81
C LEU A 145 31.00 -15.72 -22.35
N GLY A 146 30.40 -16.64 -21.56
CA GLY A 146 29.96 -17.94 -22.08
C GLY A 146 31.06 -19.02 -22.16
N PRO A 147 30.74 -20.20 -22.72
CA PRO A 147 31.72 -21.27 -22.97
C PRO A 147 32.69 -20.89 -24.12
N VAL A 148 33.89 -21.47 -24.08
CA VAL A 148 34.98 -21.25 -25.08
C VAL A 148 34.82 -22.18 -26.27
#